data_AF-A0A418KKC6-F1
#
_entry.id   AF-A0A418KKC6-F1
#
_cell.length_a   1.000
_cell.length_b   1.000
_cell.length_c   1.000
_cell.angle_alpha   90.00
_cell.angle_beta   90.00
_cell.angle_gamma   90.00
#
_symmetry.space_group_name_H-M   'P 1'
#
loop_
_entity.id
_entity.type
_entity.pdbx_description
1 polymer ?
#
loop_
_entity_poly.entity_id
_entity_poly.type
_entity_poly.pdbx_seq_one_letter_code
_entity_poly.pdbx_strand_id
1 'polypeptide(L)'
;AARDRPVPAPALAGQLRRAAQVPAELDDEGWDLVVTVGTDAPQVAAAVAPAAETAADAGHQVILQVSRFPWGDDPAGWLKEVALAADEAGFAGLALMDHLIQIPQVGRAWDPIPEPFTTLGLLAGLGTGLRLGPLCTPVTFRPGGVIAKAVATLDVLSGGRAFVGIGAGWFGREHDVHGLPFPGPRERLDELERAIEIMRALWAPGTKAYSGTRARLPETTSYPRPAGRPEIVVGGSGDRSLRIAAELGDACNLRTDLDLDERLAVFDKHRDRTGRDVAVTVLDLPIVGRDRDDVWRRVERARGNAPAAAYARKHHAATAEQTAARYRELFARGVRTIFVAVQDLASPDDVRALAPIAAP
;
A
#
# COMPACT_ATOMS: atom_id res chain seq x y z
N ALA A 1 -8.32 23.13 -1.88
CA ALA A 1 -7.67 24.44 -2.02
C ALA A 1 -8.75 25.51 -2.07
N ALA A 2 -8.84 26.37 -1.06
CA ALA A 2 -9.71 27.54 -1.15
C ALA A 2 -9.16 28.40 -2.29
N ARG A 3 -9.99 28.70 -3.30
CA ARG A 3 -9.60 29.63 -4.37
C ARG A 3 -9.27 30.98 -3.73
N ASP A 4 -8.02 31.39 -3.84
CA ASP A 4 -7.40 32.64 -3.41
C ASP A 4 -7.88 33.85 -4.21
N ARG A 5 -8.71 33.63 -5.25
CA ARG A 5 -9.53 34.64 -5.90
C ARG A 5 -10.98 34.18 -5.99
N PRO A 6 -11.95 34.94 -5.43
CA PRO A 6 -13.36 34.64 -5.62
C PRO A 6 -13.70 34.70 -7.11
N VAL A 7 -14.64 33.85 -7.53
CA VAL A 7 -15.15 33.86 -8.90
C VAL A 7 -15.68 35.27 -9.18
N PRO A 8 -15.25 35.96 -10.25
CA PRO A 8 -15.74 37.29 -10.57
C PRO A 8 -17.27 37.30 -10.59
N ALA A 9 -17.89 38.26 -9.89
CA ALA A 9 -19.34 38.31 -9.74
C ALA A 9 -20.12 38.20 -11.08
N PRO A 10 -19.66 38.79 -12.20
CA PRO A 10 -20.32 38.59 -13.50
C PRO A 10 -20.27 37.15 -14.01
N ALA A 11 -19.16 36.44 -13.77
CA ALA A 11 -18.99 35.04 -14.16
C ALA A 11 -19.87 34.13 -13.31
N LEU A 12 -19.92 34.36 -12.00
CA LEU A 12 -20.79 33.62 -11.08
C LEU A 12 -22.27 33.86 -11.41
N ALA A 13 -22.67 35.11 -11.62
CA ALA A 13 -24.04 35.45 -12.01
C ALA A 13 -24.42 34.83 -13.37
N GLY A 14 -23.48 34.77 -14.32
CA GLY A 14 -23.67 34.08 -15.60
C GLY A 14 -23.82 32.57 -15.46
N GLN A 15 -23.05 31.94 -14.57
CA GLN A 15 -23.16 30.52 -14.26
C GLN A 15 -24.49 30.19 -13.58
N LEU A 16 -24.93 30.99 -12.60
CA LEU A 16 -26.21 30.79 -11.90
C LEU A 16 -27.41 30.96 -12.84
N ARG A 17 -27.38 31.94 -13.75
CA ARG A 17 -28.42 32.10 -14.77
C ARG A 17 -28.51 30.89 -15.70
N ARG A 18 -27.37 30.39 -16.18
CA ARG A 18 -27.34 29.17 -17.01
C ARG A 18 -27.83 27.95 -16.25
N ALA A 19 -27.35 27.73 -15.03
CA ALA A 19 -27.77 26.61 -14.19
C ALA A 19 -29.29 26.58 -13.94
N ALA A 20 -29.94 27.75 -13.85
CA ALA A 20 -31.39 27.84 -13.72
C ALA A 20 -32.15 27.48 -15.01
N GLN A 21 -31.49 27.50 -16.17
CA GLN A 21 -32.08 27.16 -17.48
C GLN A 21 -31.82 25.70 -17.87
N VAL A 22 -30.77 25.09 -17.34
CA VAL A 22 -30.39 23.69 -17.59
C VAL A 22 -31.55 22.70 -17.37
N PRO A 23 -32.39 22.79 -16.32
CA PRO A 23 -33.50 21.84 -16.15
C PRO A 23 -34.47 21.81 -17.34
N ALA A 24 -34.74 22.97 -17.96
CA ALA A 24 -35.62 23.04 -19.12
C ALA A 24 -34.98 22.48 -20.39
N GLU A 25 -33.65 22.53 -20.50
CA GLU A 25 -32.90 21.92 -21.62
C GLU A 25 -32.79 20.39 -21.47
N LEU A 26 -32.75 19.88 -20.23
CA LEU A 26 -32.65 18.45 -19.94
C LEU A 26 -33.92 17.66 -20.27
N ASP A 27 -35.10 18.30 -20.19
CA ASP A 27 -36.38 17.71 -20.57
C ASP A 27 -36.42 17.38 -22.08
N ASP A 28 -35.80 18.21 -22.91
CA ASP A 28 -35.72 18.01 -24.38
C ASP A 28 -34.65 16.97 -24.78
N GLU A 29 -33.71 16.65 -23.89
CA GLU A 29 -32.65 15.66 -24.12
C GLU A 29 -33.04 14.22 -23.72
N GLY A 30 -34.23 14.01 -23.17
CA GLY A 30 -34.78 12.67 -22.87
C GLY A 30 -34.22 12.01 -21.60
N TRP A 31 -33.82 12.80 -20.61
CA TRP A 31 -33.39 12.26 -19.31
C TRP A 31 -34.60 12.02 -18.40
N ASP A 32 -34.91 10.75 -18.15
CA ASP A 32 -36.11 10.34 -17.39
C ASP A 32 -36.10 10.69 -15.88
N LEU A 33 -34.99 11.22 -15.34
CA LEU A 33 -34.86 11.49 -13.90
C LEU A 33 -33.95 12.69 -13.59
N VAL A 34 -34.56 13.87 -13.35
CA VAL A 34 -33.88 15.03 -12.75
C VAL A 34 -34.08 14.98 -11.24
N VAL A 35 -33.05 14.57 -10.48
CA VAL A 35 -33.09 14.55 -9.02
C VAL A 35 -32.74 15.94 -8.47
N THR A 36 -33.71 16.63 -7.89
CA THR A 36 -33.47 17.87 -7.15
C THR A 36 -33.02 17.52 -5.74
N VAL A 37 -31.72 17.70 -5.44
CA VAL A 37 -31.18 17.44 -4.09
C VAL A 37 -31.65 18.54 -3.14
N GLY A 38 -32.53 18.20 -2.20
CA GLY A 38 -32.94 19.09 -1.12
C GLY A 38 -31.77 19.41 -0.18
N THR A 39 -31.88 20.50 0.59
CA THR A 39 -30.85 20.97 1.54
C THR A 39 -30.57 19.99 2.68
N ASP A 40 -31.41 18.97 2.87
CA ASP A 40 -31.13 17.84 3.75
C ASP A 40 -30.21 16.84 3.05
N ALA A 41 -29.01 17.30 2.69
CA ALA A 41 -27.93 16.38 2.38
C ALA A 41 -27.66 15.53 3.63
N PRO A 42 -27.47 14.20 3.52
CA PRO A 42 -26.88 13.45 4.62
C PRO A 42 -25.62 14.21 5.03
N GLN A 43 -25.45 14.48 6.33
CA GLN A 43 -24.21 15.06 6.84
C GLN A 43 -23.10 14.13 6.38
N VAL A 44 -22.36 14.56 5.35
CA VAL A 44 -21.09 13.96 5.00
C VAL A 44 -20.29 14.06 6.29
N ALA A 45 -19.98 12.91 6.89
CA ALA A 45 -19.14 12.84 8.07
C ALA A 45 -17.99 13.82 7.84
N ALA A 46 -17.78 14.72 8.80
CA ALA A 46 -16.81 15.80 8.68
C ALA A 46 -15.54 15.24 8.05
N ALA A 47 -15.05 15.89 6.99
CA ALA A 47 -13.86 15.47 6.27
C ALA A 47 -12.83 15.01 7.28
N VAL A 48 -12.37 13.76 7.15
CA VAL A 48 -11.34 13.17 8.01
C VAL A 48 -10.27 14.23 8.16
N ALA A 49 -10.09 14.73 9.39
CA ALA A 49 -9.12 15.78 9.65
C ALA A 49 -7.78 15.29 9.08
N PRO A 50 -7.06 16.11 8.30
CA PRO A 50 -5.78 15.69 7.76
C PRO A 50 -4.93 15.22 8.94
N ALA A 51 -4.38 14.01 8.84
CA ALA A 51 -3.43 13.52 9.82
C ALA A 51 -2.25 14.49 9.82
N ALA A 52 -2.21 15.35 10.85
CA ALA A 52 -1.11 16.25 11.12
C ALA A 52 0.01 15.44 11.78
N GLU A 53 0.67 14.61 10.99
CA GLU A 53 2.06 14.17 11.16
C GLU A 53 2.46 13.44 9.88
N THR A 54 3.39 14.04 9.13
CA THR A 54 3.96 13.45 7.93
C THR A 54 4.65 12.13 8.27
N ALA A 55 4.56 11.12 7.39
CA ALA A 55 5.23 9.81 7.52
C ALA A 55 6.75 9.83 7.77
N ALA A 56 7.39 11.01 7.69
CA ALA A 56 8.78 11.22 8.07
C ALA A 56 8.99 11.28 9.60
N ASP A 57 7.95 11.57 10.39
CA ASP A 57 8.05 11.83 11.84
C ASP A 57 7.48 10.71 12.72
N ALA A 58 6.77 9.75 12.12
CA ALA A 58 6.27 8.60 12.85
C ALA A 58 7.44 7.63 13.11
N GLY A 59 7.70 7.34 14.40
CA GLY A 59 8.81 6.50 14.85
C GLY A 59 8.76 5.04 14.36
N HIS A 60 9.09 4.09 15.23
CA HIS A 60 9.01 2.68 14.87
C HIS A 60 7.56 2.24 14.62
N GLN A 61 7.32 1.56 13.50
CA GLN A 61 5.98 1.18 13.07
C GLN A 61 5.87 -0.29 12.69
N VAL A 62 4.73 -0.91 12.99
CA VAL A 62 4.37 -2.23 12.48
C VAL A 62 3.10 -2.11 11.64
N ILE A 63 3.14 -2.61 10.41
CA ILE A 63 2.03 -2.60 9.46
C ILE A 63 1.62 -4.05 9.20
N LEU A 64 0.33 -4.36 9.37
CA LEU A 64 -0.20 -5.69 9.08
C LEU A 64 -0.27 -5.88 7.57
N GLN A 65 0.43 -6.87 7.03
CA GLN A 65 0.29 -7.29 5.64
C GLN A 65 -0.68 -8.48 5.54
N VAL A 66 -1.80 -8.27 4.86
CA VAL A 66 -2.80 -9.30 4.59
C VAL A 66 -2.50 -9.96 3.25
N SER A 67 -2.17 -11.26 3.31
CA SER A 67 -1.83 -12.07 2.13
C SER A 67 -2.86 -13.18 1.85
N ARG A 68 -3.79 -13.42 2.80
CA ARG A 68 -4.85 -14.44 2.70
C ARG A 68 -6.21 -13.82 2.85
N PHE A 69 -7.18 -14.37 2.13
CA PHE A 69 -8.54 -13.84 2.04
C PHE A 69 -9.57 -14.98 2.14
N PRO A 70 -9.70 -15.65 3.29
CA PRO A 70 -10.61 -16.79 3.49
C PRO A 70 -12.07 -16.38 3.76
N TRP A 71 -12.44 -15.17 3.35
CA TRP A 71 -13.60 -14.39 3.79
C TRP A 71 -15.01 -14.96 3.48
N GLY A 72 -15.10 -16.21 3.02
CA GLY A 72 -16.37 -16.91 2.81
C GLY A 72 -17.37 -16.14 1.95
N ASP A 73 -18.63 -16.12 2.40
CA ASP A 73 -19.78 -15.53 1.69
C ASP A 73 -19.90 -13.99 1.87
N ASP A 74 -19.20 -13.38 2.84
CA ASP A 74 -19.17 -11.92 3.03
C ASP A 74 -17.72 -11.36 2.98
N PRO A 75 -17.14 -11.23 1.77
CA PRO A 75 -15.83 -10.64 1.56
C PRO A 75 -15.68 -9.23 2.16
N ALA A 76 -16.71 -8.41 2.01
CA ALA A 76 -16.67 -7.02 2.44
C ALA A 76 -16.70 -6.92 3.97
N GLY A 77 -17.56 -7.68 4.64
CA GLY A 77 -17.62 -7.75 6.10
C GLY A 77 -16.29 -8.19 6.69
N TRP A 78 -15.73 -9.31 6.21
CA TRP A 78 -14.45 -9.82 6.71
C TRP A 78 -13.31 -8.82 6.55
N LEU A 79 -13.20 -8.16 5.38
CA LEU A 79 -12.18 -7.15 5.13
C LEU A 79 -12.27 -5.98 6.11
N LYS A 80 -13.49 -5.50 6.37
CA LYS A 80 -13.73 -4.40 7.31
C LYS A 80 -13.37 -4.82 8.73
N GLU A 81 -13.78 -6.01 9.16
CA GLU A 81 -13.47 -6.50 10.51
C GLU A 81 -11.98 -6.72 10.72
N VAL A 82 -11.24 -7.21 9.72
CA VAL A 82 -9.77 -7.31 9.78
C VAL A 82 -9.13 -5.93 9.91
N ALA A 83 -9.59 -4.93 9.15
CA ALA A 83 -9.07 -3.57 9.26
C ALA A 83 -9.39 -2.94 10.62
N LEU A 84 -10.61 -3.12 11.14
CA LEU A 84 -10.99 -2.62 12.46
C LEU A 84 -10.20 -3.31 13.58
N ALA A 85 -9.99 -4.63 13.49
CA ALA A 85 -9.16 -5.36 14.44
C ALA A 85 -7.68 -4.92 14.38
N ALA A 86 -7.16 -4.57 13.20
CA ALA A 86 -5.81 -4.05 13.07
C ALA A 86 -5.66 -2.66 13.72
N ASP A 87 -6.65 -1.79 13.56
CA ASP A 87 -6.70 -0.47 14.19
C ASP A 87 -6.82 -0.60 15.72
N GLU A 88 -7.72 -1.46 16.20
CA GLU A 88 -7.92 -1.78 17.63
C GLU A 88 -6.65 -2.35 18.27
N ALA A 89 -5.95 -3.25 17.57
CA ALA A 89 -4.71 -3.86 18.04
C ALA A 89 -3.53 -2.87 18.06
N GLY A 90 -3.65 -1.70 17.44
CA GLY A 90 -2.63 -0.65 17.42
C GLY A 90 -1.63 -0.74 16.26
N PHE A 91 -1.96 -1.43 15.16
CA PHE A 91 -1.10 -1.42 13.98
C PHE A 91 -1.04 -0.02 13.37
N ALA A 92 0.12 0.36 12.85
CA ALA A 92 0.28 1.64 12.16
C ALA A 92 -0.37 1.66 10.77
N GLY A 93 -0.73 0.49 10.23
CA GLY A 93 -1.32 0.39 8.91
C GLY A 93 -1.72 -1.03 8.51
N LEU A 94 -2.36 -1.11 7.34
CA LEU A 94 -2.73 -2.34 6.67
C LEU A 94 -2.23 -2.31 5.22
N ALA A 95 -1.44 -3.32 4.87
CA ALA A 95 -0.91 -3.54 3.54
C ALA A 95 -1.59 -4.75 2.87
N LEU A 96 -1.81 -4.66 1.55
CA LEU A 96 -2.24 -5.79 0.74
C LEU A 96 -1.15 -6.19 -0.25
N MET A 97 -1.02 -7.48 -0.54
CA MET A 97 -0.20 -7.91 -1.67
C MET A 97 -0.91 -7.63 -3.00
N ASP A 98 -0.15 -7.35 -4.06
CA ASP A 98 -0.69 -7.10 -5.41
C ASP A 98 -0.29 -8.24 -6.33
N HIS A 99 -1.16 -9.25 -6.39
CA HIS A 99 -1.01 -10.43 -7.22
C HIS A 99 -2.32 -10.67 -7.97
N LEU A 100 -2.23 -11.24 -9.17
CA LEU A 100 -3.43 -11.54 -9.97
C LEU A 100 -3.86 -13.01 -9.83
N ILE A 101 -2.96 -13.86 -9.35
CA ILE A 101 -3.25 -15.21 -8.89
C ILE A 101 -2.52 -15.43 -7.57
N GLN A 102 -3.10 -16.23 -6.67
CA GLN A 102 -2.44 -16.51 -5.39
C GLN A 102 -1.10 -17.23 -5.60
N ILE A 103 -0.09 -16.83 -4.80
CA ILE A 103 1.28 -17.33 -4.91
C ILE A 103 1.46 -18.63 -4.10
N PRO A 104 2.31 -19.56 -4.58
CA PRO A 104 2.49 -20.87 -3.94
C PRO A 104 3.06 -20.78 -2.52
N GLN A 105 3.70 -19.67 -2.15
CA GLN A 105 4.20 -19.42 -0.80
C GLN A 105 3.08 -19.18 0.21
N VAL A 106 1.88 -18.82 -0.25
CA VAL A 106 0.77 -18.41 0.60
C VAL A 106 -0.41 -19.37 0.46
N GLY A 107 -0.83 -19.68 -0.76
CA GLY A 107 -2.04 -20.48 -0.98
C GLY A 107 -2.08 -21.18 -2.34
N ARG A 108 -3.22 -21.77 -2.63
CA ARG A 108 -3.50 -22.41 -3.92
C ARG A 108 -3.82 -21.34 -4.94
N ALA A 109 -3.50 -21.57 -6.22
CA ALA A 109 -3.67 -20.56 -7.27
C ALA A 109 -5.11 -20.04 -7.45
N TRP A 110 -6.11 -20.79 -7.00
CA TRP A 110 -7.54 -20.44 -7.04
C TRP A 110 -8.08 -19.93 -5.69
N ASP A 111 -7.24 -19.82 -4.66
CA ASP A 111 -7.63 -19.13 -3.43
C ASP A 111 -7.85 -17.64 -3.76
N PRO A 112 -8.84 -16.97 -3.15
CA PRO A 112 -9.15 -15.57 -3.44
C PRO A 112 -7.93 -14.65 -3.24
N ILE A 113 -7.76 -13.71 -4.18
CA ILE A 113 -6.81 -12.60 -4.10
C ILE A 113 -7.47 -11.36 -4.72
N PRO A 114 -7.93 -10.40 -3.90
CA PRO A 114 -8.53 -9.18 -4.44
C PRO A 114 -7.51 -8.30 -5.15
N GLU A 115 -8.01 -7.48 -6.07
CA GLU A 115 -7.29 -6.31 -6.55
C GLU A 115 -7.09 -5.31 -5.37
N PRO A 116 -5.84 -4.93 -5.05
CA PRO A 116 -5.53 -4.24 -3.80
C PRO A 116 -6.04 -2.81 -3.76
N PHE A 117 -5.99 -2.04 -4.84
CA PHE A 117 -6.39 -0.62 -4.80
C PHE A 117 -7.91 -0.46 -4.61
N THR A 118 -8.70 -1.31 -5.24
CA THR A 118 -10.16 -1.39 -5.04
C THR A 118 -10.49 -1.73 -3.61
N THR A 119 -9.79 -2.72 -3.04
CA THR A 119 -9.97 -3.16 -1.66
C THR A 119 -9.56 -2.09 -0.66
N LEU A 120 -8.40 -1.45 -0.86
CA LEU A 120 -7.94 -0.35 -0.02
C LEU A 120 -8.87 0.86 -0.10
N GLY A 121 -9.51 1.11 -1.25
CA GLY A 121 -10.57 2.11 -1.40
C GLY A 121 -11.78 1.83 -0.52
N LEU A 122 -12.23 0.57 -0.43
CA LEU A 122 -13.27 0.15 0.53
C LEU A 122 -12.85 0.43 1.98
N LEU A 123 -11.60 0.10 2.32
CA LEU A 123 -11.09 0.24 3.69
C LEU A 123 -10.81 1.69 4.08
N ALA A 124 -10.51 2.57 3.13
CA ALA A 124 -10.25 3.99 3.38
C ALA A 124 -11.45 4.70 4.03
N GLY A 125 -12.68 4.25 3.73
CA GLY A 125 -13.92 4.81 4.27
C GLY A 125 -14.28 4.39 5.70
N LEU A 126 -13.47 3.54 6.36
CA LEU A 126 -13.79 3.00 7.69
C LEU A 126 -13.50 3.95 8.86
N GLY A 127 -12.86 5.10 8.61
CA GLY A 127 -12.54 6.07 9.66
C GLY A 127 -11.45 5.61 10.64
N THR A 128 -10.63 4.62 10.26
CA THR A 128 -9.47 4.14 11.03
C THR A 128 -8.27 5.09 10.93
N GLY A 129 -7.28 4.93 11.82
CA GLY A 129 -6.00 5.63 11.74
C GLY A 129 -4.97 4.97 10.82
N LEU A 130 -5.26 3.76 10.33
CA LEU A 130 -4.33 2.91 9.58
C LEU A 130 -3.75 3.58 8.32
N ARG A 131 -2.44 3.50 8.12
CA ARG A 131 -1.83 3.71 6.79
C ARG A 131 -2.27 2.61 5.82
N LEU A 132 -2.55 2.95 4.57
CA LEU A 132 -3.09 2.00 3.57
C LEU A 132 -2.23 1.99 2.30
N GLY A 133 -1.88 0.81 1.81
CA GLY A 133 -1.09 0.70 0.59
C GLY A 133 -0.79 -0.73 0.17
N PRO A 134 -0.47 -0.99 -1.10
CA PRO A 134 0.02 -2.29 -1.51
C PRO A 134 1.48 -2.49 -1.05
N LEU A 135 1.90 -3.73 -0.78
CA LEU A 135 3.30 -4.12 -0.62
C LEU A 135 3.53 -5.52 -1.24
N CYS A 136 4.06 -5.64 -2.45
CA CYS A 136 4.40 -4.58 -3.42
C CYS A 136 3.61 -4.75 -4.72
N THR A 137 3.23 -3.63 -5.35
CA THR A 137 2.72 -3.55 -6.72
C THR A 137 3.83 -3.83 -7.74
N PRO A 138 3.68 -4.85 -8.61
CA PRO A 138 4.54 -5.02 -9.78
C PRO A 138 4.33 -3.89 -10.79
N VAL A 139 5.42 -3.23 -11.21
CA VAL A 139 5.37 -2.17 -12.25
C VAL A 139 4.94 -2.68 -13.62
N THR A 140 4.96 -3.98 -13.83
CA THR A 140 4.52 -4.65 -15.06
C THR A 140 3.00 -4.80 -15.15
N PHE A 141 2.26 -4.60 -14.06
CA PHE A 141 0.80 -4.75 -14.07
C PHE A 141 0.07 -3.52 -14.59
N ARG A 142 0.57 -2.34 -14.26
CA ARG A 142 -0.09 -1.06 -14.54
C ARG A 142 0.97 -0.02 -14.90
N PRO A 143 0.75 0.80 -15.94
CA PRO A 143 1.64 1.92 -16.23
C PRO A 143 1.80 2.84 -15.02
N GLY A 144 2.99 3.44 -14.84
CA GLY A 144 3.28 4.31 -13.69
C GLY A 144 2.27 5.45 -13.48
N GLY A 145 1.67 5.98 -14.56
CA GLY A 145 0.62 7.00 -14.46
C GLY A 145 -0.70 6.50 -13.87
N VAL A 146 -1.04 5.23 -14.11
CA VAL A 146 -2.23 4.59 -13.52
C VAL A 146 -1.99 4.31 -12.04
N ILE A 147 -0.80 3.85 -11.67
CA ILE A 147 -0.40 3.70 -10.25
C ILE A 147 -0.46 5.06 -9.56
N ALA A 148 0.09 6.11 -10.18
CA ALA A 148 0.05 7.47 -9.64
C ALA A 148 -1.37 7.94 -9.35
N LYS A 149 -2.32 7.69 -10.27
CA LYS A 149 -3.73 8.04 -10.11
C LYS A 149 -4.37 7.25 -8.97
N ALA A 150 -4.17 5.94 -8.92
CA ALA A 150 -4.75 5.07 -7.90
C ALA A 150 -4.29 5.46 -6.49
N VAL A 151 -2.98 5.67 -6.31
CA VAL A 151 -2.40 6.09 -5.03
C VAL A 151 -2.87 7.48 -4.62
N ALA A 152 -2.92 8.45 -5.53
CA ALA A 152 -3.40 9.79 -5.22
C ALA A 152 -4.88 9.80 -4.80
N THR A 153 -5.71 9.00 -5.47
CA THR A 153 -7.12 8.81 -5.09
C THR A 153 -7.23 8.16 -3.71
N LEU A 154 -6.50 7.07 -3.45
CA LEU A 154 -6.48 6.42 -2.14
C LEU A 154 -6.02 7.38 -1.03
N ASP A 155 -5.00 8.19 -1.32
CA ASP A 155 -4.49 9.18 -0.38
C ASP A 155 -5.55 10.21 0.00
N VAL A 156 -6.28 10.76 -0.98
CA VAL A 156 -7.38 11.69 -0.70
C VAL A 156 -8.52 11.02 0.05
N LEU A 157 -8.93 9.81 -0.36
CA LEU A 157 -10.03 9.09 0.29
C LEU A 157 -9.70 8.69 1.73
N SER A 158 -8.43 8.39 2.02
CA SER A 158 -7.97 8.04 3.35
C SER A 158 -7.61 9.24 4.23
N GLY A 159 -7.57 10.46 3.69
CA GLY A 159 -7.17 11.66 4.44
C GLY A 159 -5.65 11.81 4.61
N GLY A 160 -4.87 11.37 3.63
CA GLY A 160 -3.41 11.50 3.60
C GLY A 160 -2.65 10.29 4.13
N ARG A 161 -3.31 9.12 4.25
CA ARG A 161 -2.75 7.91 4.88
C ARG A 161 -2.23 6.89 3.87
N ALA A 162 -2.07 7.25 2.60
CA ALA A 162 -1.64 6.27 1.59
C ALA A 162 -0.11 6.08 1.55
N PHE A 163 0.32 4.88 1.19
CA PHE A 163 1.67 4.58 0.71
C PHE A 163 1.60 3.64 -0.50
N VAL A 164 2.72 3.47 -1.20
CA VAL A 164 2.83 2.52 -2.31
C VAL A 164 4.13 1.73 -2.21
N GLY A 165 3.98 0.45 -1.90
CA GLY A 165 5.01 -0.56 -2.13
C GLY A 165 5.07 -0.90 -3.61
N ILE A 166 6.25 -0.81 -4.21
CA ILE A 166 6.44 -1.00 -5.65
C ILE A 166 7.70 -1.82 -5.95
N GLY A 167 7.64 -2.70 -6.95
CA GLY A 167 8.77 -3.54 -7.33
C GLY A 167 8.70 -4.00 -8.78
N ALA A 168 9.75 -4.68 -9.25
CA ALA A 168 9.86 -5.15 -10.63
C ALA A 168 8.90 -6.29 -11.01
N GLY A 169 8.14 -6.83 -10.06
CA GLY A 169 7.43 -8.11 -10.19
C GLY A 169 8.39 -9.30 -10.17
N TRP A 170 7.87 -10.52 -10.16
CA TRP A 170 8.71 -11.72 -10.25
C TRP A 170 7.98 -12.95 -10.77
N PHE A 171 6.66 -13.00 -10.64
CA PHE A 171 5.90 -14.21 -10.93
C PHE A 171 5.39 -14.18 -12.37
N GLY A 172 6.11 -14.84 -13.29
CA GLY A 172 5.74 -14.84 -14.72
C GLY A 172 4.35 -15.43 -15.00
N ARG A 173 3.93 -16.43 -14.21
CA ARG A 173 2.66 -17.15 -14.43
C ARG A 173 1.43 -16.24 -14.43
N GLU A 174 1.36 -15.27 -13.52
CA GLU A 174 0.23 -14.32 -13.46
C GLU A 174 0.18 -13.41 -14.68
N HIS A 175 1.33 -13.12 -15.30
CA HIS A 175 1.40 -12.34 -16.53
C HIS A 175 0.85 -13.14 -17.71
N ASP A 176 1.29 -14.41 -17.86
CA ASP A 176 0.83 -15.28 -18.93
C ASP A 176 -0.69 -15.47 -18.90
N VAL A 177 -1.26 -15.73 -17.72
CA VAL A 177 -2.71 -15.98 -17.56
C VAL A 177 -3.54 -14.71 -17.77
N HIS A 178 -3.01 -13.54 -17.45
CA HIS A 178 -3.72 -12.25 -17.61
C HIS A 178 -3.38 -11.50 -18.90
N GLY A 179 -2.61 -12.12 -19.81
CA GLY A 179 -2.23 -11.50 -21.07
C GLY A 179 -1.33 -10.28 -20.93
N LEU A 180 -0.53 -10.20 -19.86
CA LEU A 180 0.40 -9.11 -19.60
C LEU A 180 1.79 -9.45 -20.14
N PRO A 181 2.53 -8.47 -20.70
CA PRO A 181 3.94 -8.65 -21.01
C PRO A 181 4.76 -8.94 -19.75
N PHE A 182 5.66 -9.92 -19.82
CA PHE A 182 6.65 -10.18 -18.77
C PHE A 182 8.08 -9.99 -19.30
N PRO A 183 8.55 -8.72 -19.41
CA PRO A 183 9.84 -8.45 -20.01
C PRO A 183 11.01 -8.92 -19.13
N GLY A 184 12.21 -8.92 -19.72
CA GLY A 184 13.43 -9.35 -19.04
C GLY A 184 13.72 -8.52 -17.77
N PRO A 185 14.50 -9.05 -16.80
CA PRO A 185 14.75 -8.38 -15.53
C PRO A 185 15.29 -6.94 -15.66
N ARG A 186 16.13 -6.68 -16.66
CA ARG A 186 16.68 -5.33 -16.91
C ARG A 186 15.59 -4.34 -17.25
N GLU A 187 14.71 -4.69 -18.19
CA GLU A 187 13.63 -3.83 -18.66
C GLU A 187 12.59 -3.59 -17.57
N ARG A 188 12.28 -4.60 -16.74
CA ARG A 188 11.40 -4.43 -15.58
C ARG A 188 11.96 -3.45 -14.54
N LEU A 189 13.28 -3.43 -14.35
CA LEU A 189 13.94 -2.46 -13.48
C LEU A 189 14.06 -1.06 -14.13
N ASP A 190 14.22 -0.98 -15.46
CA ASP A 190 14.13 0.29 -16.19
C ASP A 190 12.73 0.90 -16.03
N GLU A 191 11.68 0.08 -16.15
CA GLU A 191 10.30 0.50 -15.95
C GLU A 191 10.00 0.87 -14.50
N LEU A 192 10.61 0.20 -13.52
CA LEU A 192 10.50 0.58 -12.11
C LEU A 192 11.00 2.01 -11.87
N GLU A 193 12.18 2.34 -12.38
CA GLU A 193 12.73 3.69 -12.25
C GLU A 193 11.86 4.73 -12.97
N ARG A 194 11.37 4.41 -14.18
CA ARG A 194 10.47 5.28 -14.94
C ARG A 194 9.15 5.50 -14.21
N ALA A 195 8.53 4.45 -13.67
CA ALA A 195 7.26 4.53 -12.95
C ALA A 195 7.37 5.44 -11.73
N ILE A 196 8.46 5.33 -10.95
CA ILE A 196 8.70 6.21 -9.79
C ILE A 196 8.82 7.67 -10.23
N GLU A 197 9.54 7.96 -11.31
CA GLU A 197 9.68 9.30 -11.84
C GLU A 197 8.33 9.88 -12.34
N ILE A 198 7.53 9.07 -13.05
CA ILE A 198 6.18 9.46 -13.50
C ILE A 198 5.26 9.77 -12.31
N MET A 199 5.25 8.92 -11.28
CA MET A 199 4.42 9.13 -10.09
C MET A 199 4.75 10.47 -9.43
N ARG A 200 6.04 10.77 -9.22
CA ARG A 200 6.48 12.05 -8.65
C ARG A 200 6.09 13.23 -9.53
N ALA A 201 6.27 13.12 -10.84
CA ALA A 201 5.91 14.19 -11.78
C ALA A 201 4.40 14.49 -11.77
N LEU A 202 3.55 13.45 -11.71
CA LEU A 202 2.10 13.61 -11.68
C LEU A 202 1.55 14.09 -10.33
N TRP A 203 2.24 13.80 -9.22
CA TRP A 203 1.87 14.32 -7.90
C TRP A 203 2.40 15.74 -7.65
N ALA A 204 3.36 16.21 -8.44
CA ALA A 204 3.91 17.55 -8.31
C ALA A 204 2.88 18.64 -8.68
N PRO A 205 2.99 19.85 -8.08
CA PRO A 205 2.18 20.99 -8.49
C PRO A 205 2.41 21.40 -9.96
N GLY A 206 1.34 21.85 -10.61
CA GLY A 206 1.35 22.27 -12.02
C GLY A 206 0.79 21.22 -13.00
N THR A 207 0.55 21.67 -14.23
CA THR A 207 0.03 20.83 -15.32
C THR A 207 0.89 20.95 -16.58
N LYS A 208 2.07 21.54 -16.46
CA LYS A 208 2.97 21.73 -17.62
C LYS A 208 3.56 20.39 -18.07
N ALA A 209 4.04 20.37 -19.31
CA ALA A 209 4.87 19.28 -19.81
C ALA A 209 6.02 18.97 -18.85
N TYR A 210 6.34 17.68 -18.70
CA TYR A 210 7.44 17.20 -17.89
C TYR A 210 8.47 16.50 -18.77
N SER A 211 9.73 16.86 -18.60
CA SER A 211 10.85 16.22 -19.31
C SER A 211 11.94 15.90 -18.30
N GLY A 212 11.85 14.72 -17.68
CA GLY A 212 12.85 14.21 -16.75
C GLY A 212 13.85 13.27 -17.41
N THR A 213 14.60 12.56 -16.58
CA THR A 213 15.67 11.65 -17.01
C THR A 213 15.12 10.37 -17.66
N ARG A 214 14.00 9.85 -17.15
CA ARG A 214 13.47 8.53 -17.56
C ARG A 214 12.08 8.62 -18.20
N ALA A 215 11.38 9.73 -17.98
CA ALA A 215 10.04 9.95 -18.49
C ALA A 215 9.88 11.32 -19.15
N ARG A 216 9.08 11.35 -20.22
CA ARG A 216 8.58 12.58 -20.84
C ARG A 216 7.07 12.50 -20.87
N LEU A 217 6.41 13.52 -20.35
CA LEU A 217 4.96 13.63 -20.33
C LEU A 217 4.57 14.93 -21.05
N PRO A 218 3.57 14.89 -21.96
CA PRO A 218 3.09 16.10 -22.63
C PRO A 218 2.47 17.10 -21.64
N GLU A 219 1.95 16.61 -20.52
CA GLU A 219 1.50 17.39 -19.38
C GLU A 219 1.51 16.55 -18.10
N THR A 220 1.31 17.21 -16.96
CA THR A 220 1.26 16.59 -15.62
C THR A 220 -0.14 16.69 -14.99
N THR A 221 -1.17 16.89 -15.81
CA THR A 221 -2.56 17.00 -15.34
C THR A 221 -3.04 15.68 -14.74
N SER A 222 -2.99 15.58 -13.41
CA SER A 222 -3.56 14.46 -12.66
C SER A 222 -4.22 14.96 -11.38
N TYR A 223 -5.55 14.97 -11.36
CA TYR A 223 -6.35 15.25 -10.17
C TYR A 223 -7.25 14.05 -9.81
N PRO A 224 -7.51 13.78 -8.51
CA PRO A 224 -6.93 14.49 -7.37
C PRO A 224 -5.41 14.32 -7.28
N ARG A 225 -4.74 15.31 -6.69
CA ARG A 225 -3.38 15.13 -6.19
C ARG A 225 -3.45 14.53 -4.79
N PRO A 226 -2.40 13.83 -4.32
CA PRO A 226 -2.35 13.40 -2.94
C PRO A 226 -2.59 14.57 -1.97
N ALA A 227 -3.36 14.32 -0.92
CA ALA A 227 -3.56 15.24 0.19
C ALA A 227 -2.30 15.32 1.07
N GLY A 228 -1.59 14.21 1.24
CA GLY A 228 -0.30 14.10 1.91
C GLY A 228 0.86 13.92 0.93
N ARG A 229 1.91 13.23 1.40
CA ARG A 229 3.06 12.82 0.58
C ARG A 229 3.17 11.30 0.62
N PRO A 230 2.45 10.57 -0.26
CA PRO A 230 2.49 9.11 -0.28
C PRO A 230 3.92 8.61 -0.38
N GLU A 231 4.24 7.71 0.52
CA GLU A 231 5.57 7.10 0.60
C GLU A 231 5.74 6.06 -0.51
N ILE A 232 6.86 6.13 -1.24
CA ILE A 232 7.25 5.11 -2.21
C ILE A 232 8.22 4.14 -1.54
N VAL A 233 7.72 2.96 -1.22
CA VAL A 233 8.49 1.86 -0.62
C VAL A 233 8.96 0.93 -1.75
N VAL A 234 10.26 0.89 -2.03
CA VAL A 234 10.82 0.08 -3.12
C VAL A 234 11.20 -1.31 -2.61
N GLY A 235 10.54 -2.34 -3.13
CA GLY A 235 10.81 -3.73 -2.79
C GLY A 235 11.77 -4.43 -3.76
N GLY A 236 12.68 -5.23 -3.21
CA GLY A 236 13.58 -6.11 -3.96
C GLY A 236 14.98 -6.19 -3.36
N SER A 237 15.63 -7.34 -3.51
CA SER A 237 16.90 -7.64 -2.81
C SER A 237 18.13 -7.78 -3.71
N GLY A 238 17.97 -7.51 -5.02
CA GLY A 238 19.10 -7.46 -5.97
C GLY A 238 19.81 -6.11 -5.92
N ASP A 239 21.11 -6.08 -6.21
CA ASP A 239 21.94 -4.86 -6.15
C ASP A 239 21.31 -3.66 -6.86
N ARG A 240 20.77 -3.87 -8.08
CA ARG A 240 20.10 -2.81 -8.84
C ARG A 240 18.80 -2.33 -8.17
N SER A 241 18.01 -3.22 -7.55
CA SER A 241 16.80 -2.82 -6.82
C SER A 241 17.14 -1.98 -5.58
N LEU A 242 18.20 -2.36 -4.85
CA LEU A 242 18.69 -1.61 -3.69
C LEU A 242 19.21 -0.22 -4.10
N ARG A 243 19.93 -0.14 -5.22
CA ARG A 243 20.33 1.13 -5.83
C ARG A 243 19.12 2.01 -6.17
N ILE A 244 18.10 1.43 -6.82
CA ILE A 244 16.87 2.16 -7.16
C ILE A 244 16.15 2.67 -5.90
N ALA A 245 16.08 1.86 -4.85
CA ALA A 245 15.51 2.27 -3.57
C ALA A 245 16.27 3.48 -2.98
N ALA A 246 17.61 3.42 -2.97
CA ALA A 246 18.46 4.50 -2.46
C ALA A 246 18.36 5.80 -3.30
N GLU A 247 18.25 5.68 -4.63
CA GLU A 247 18.20 6.83 -5.54
C GLU A 247 16.81 7.46 -5.66
N LEU A 248 15.74 6.65 -5.67
CA LEU A 248 14.38 7.09 -6.06
C LEU A 248 13.30 6.81 -5.01
N GLY A 249 13.50 5.86 -4.11
CA GLY A 249 12.55 5.50 -3.06
C GLY A 249 12.55 6.48 -1.88
N ASP A 250 11.49 6.41 -1.06
CA ASP A 250 11.48 6.95 0.30
C ASP A 250 11.89 5.88 1.33
N ALA A 251 11.68 4.60 0.98
CA ALA A 251 12.07 3.47 1.78
C ALA A 251 12.54 2.28 0.91
N CYS A 252 13.41 1.45 1.46
CA CYS A 252 13.78 0.15 0.91
C CYS A 252 13.08 -0.96 1.71
N ASN A 253 12.41 -1.89 1.04
CA ASN A 253 11.82 -3.06 1.69
C ASN A 253 12.67 -4.31 1.43
N LEU A 254 13.19 -4.88 2.51
CA LEU A 254 13.99 -6.10 2.54
C LEU A 254 13.21 -7.24 3.17
N ARG A 255 13.54 -8.49 2.83
CA ARG A 255 12.94 -9.64 3.52
C ARG A 255 13.82 -10.11 4.66
N THR A 256 13.22 -10.47 5.79
CA THR A 256 13.94 -10.98 6.96
C THR A 256 14.35 -12.45 6.84
N ASP A 257 13.84 -13.19 5.86
CA ASP A 257 14.20 -14.58 5.57
C ASP A 257 15.46 -14.71 4.68
N LEU A 258 16.06 -13.58 4.32
CA LEU A 258 17.35 -13.48 3.62
C LEU A 258 18.45 -13.10 4.63
N ASP A 259 19.70 -13.07 4.16
CA ASP A 259 20.80 -12.45 4.91
C ASP A 259 20.60 -10.93 5.00
N LEU A 260 19.88 -10.49 6.04
CA LEU A 260 19.53 -9.09 6.21
C LEU A 260 20.77 -8.21 6.40
N ASP A 261 21.80 -8.69 7.09
CA ASP A 261 23.04 -7.94 7.32
C ASP A 261 23.77 -7.69 5.99
N GLU A 262 23.89 -8.73 5.16
CA GLU A 262 24.48 -8.60 3.83
C GLU A 262 23.67 -7.63 2.94
N ARG A 263 22.33 -7.72 2.96
CA ARG A 263 21.48 -6.82 2.16
C ARG A 263 21.53 -5.37 2.65
N LEU A 264 21.55 -5.15 3.97
CA LEU A 264 21.71 -3.80 4.55
C LEU A 264 23.04 -3.20 4.15
N ALA A 265 24.14 -3.95 4.24
CA ALA A 265 25.46 -3.46 3.83
C ALA A 265 25.51 -3.03 2.35
N VAL A 266 24.86 -3.77 1.45
CA VAL A 266 24.75 -3.40 0.03
C VAL A 266 23.87 -2.15 -0.15
N PHE A 267 22.74 -2.07 0.55
CA PHE A 267 21.86 -0.91 0.49
C PHE A 267 22.53 0.36 1.03
N ASP A 268 23.19 0.28 2.18
CA ASP A 268 23.90 1.40 2.81
C ASP A 268 24.97 1.98 1.88
N LYS A 269 25.73 1.13 1.18
CA LYS A 269 26.68 1.57 0.15
C LYS A 269 26.02 2.41 -0.95
N HIS A 270 24.78 2.09 -1.36
CA HIS A 270 24.06 2.89 -2.35
C HIS A 270 23.45 4.15 -1.73
N ARG A 271 22.91 4.06 -0.51
CA ARG A 271 22.36 5.21 0.24
C ARG A 271 23.41 6.28 0.53
N ASP A 272 24.60 5.87 0.95
CA ASP A 272 25.72 6.79 1.25
C ASP A 272 26.17 7.58 0.01
N ARG A 273 26.05 7.00 -1.19
CA ARG A 273 26.39 7.67 -2.45
C ARG A 273 25.39 8.74 -2.84
N THR A 274 24.13 8.61 -2.43
CA THR A 274 23.08 9.58 -2.77
C THR A 274 22.96 10.68 -1.71
N GLY A 275 23.40 10.42 -0.48
CA GLY A 275 23.24 11.32 0.66
C GLY A 275 21.76 11.56 1.04
N ARG A 276 20.85 10.75 0.50
CA ARG A 276 19.42 10.83 0.78
C ARG A 276 19.10 10.06 2.05
N ASP A 277 18.23 10.63 2.87
CA ASP A 277 17.60 9.89 3.96
C ASP A 277 16.53 8.95 3.37
N VAL A 278 16.88 7.67 3.24
CA VAL A 278 15.99 6.61 2.75
C VAL A 278 15.88 5.56 3.85
N ALA A 279 14.66 5.35 4.31
CA ALA A 279 14.41 4.46 5.43
C ALA A 279 14.56 2.99 5.06
N VAL A 280 14.88 2.19 6.06
CA VAL A 280 14.85 0.73 5.96
C VAL A 280 13.50 0.24 6.45
N THR A 281 12.86 -0.61 5.66
CA THR A 281 11.66 -1.35 6.04
C THR A 281 11.89 -2.83 5.77
N VAL A 282 11.18 -3.70 6.47
CA VAL A 282 11.28 -5.14 6.26
C VAL A 282 9.93 -5.79 6.09
N LEU A 283 9.87 -6.84 5.28
CA LEU A 283 8.79 -7.82 5.28
C LEU A 283 9.21 -9.03 6.11
N ASP A 284 8.46 -9.29 7.17
CA ASP A 284 8.61 -10.45 8.03
C ASP A 284 7.41 -11.39 7.88
N LEU A 285 7.69 -12.69 7.79
CA LEU A 285 6.67 -13.74 7.60
C LEU A 285 6.70 -14.75 8.75
N PRO A 286 6.42 -14.31 10.00
CA PRO A 286 6.57 -15.15 11.16
C PRO A 286 5.44 -16.18 11.29
N ILE A 287 5.71 -17.28 11.98
CA ILE A 287 4.68 -18.11 12.61
C ILE A 287 4.48 -17.62 14.04
N VAL A 288 3.31 -17.05 14.32
CA VAL A 288 2.99 -16.53 15.66
C VAL A 288 1.94 -17.42 16.30
N GLY A 289 2.23 -17.95 17.48
CA GLY A 289 1.30 -18.73 18.28
C GLY A 289 0.97 -18.05 19.60
N ARG A 290 -0.14 -18.45 20.23
CA ARG A 290 -0.54 -17.93 21.56
C ARG A 290 0.38 -18.39 22.69
N ASP A 291 0.92 -19.60 22.54
CA ASP A 291 1.82 -20.25 23.47
C ASP A 291 2.76 -21.21 22.70
N ARG A 292 3.70 -21.83 23.42
CA ARG A 292 4.68 -22.75 22.83
C ARG A 292 4.05 -23.92 22.07
N ASP A 293 2.95 -24.47 22.58
CA ASP A 293 2.29 -25.63 21.97
C ASP A 293 1.49 -25.22 20.73
N ASP A 294 0.90 -24.03 20.74
CA ASP A 294 0.29 -23.41 19.57
C ASP A 294 1.33 -23.11 18.47
N VAL A 295 2.48 -22.56 18.83
CA VAL A 295 3.61 -22.35 17.89
C VAL A 295 4.02 -23.68 17.26
N TRP A 296 4.22 -24.72 18.07
CA TRP A 296 4.59 -26.04 17.58
C TRP A 296 3.53 -26.61 16.62
N ARG A 297 2.24 -26.56 16.97
CA ARG A 297 1.15 -27.03 16.09
C ARG A 297 1.10 -26.27 14.77
N ARG A 298 1.29 -24.95 14.78
CA ARG A 298 1.31 -24.12 13.56
C ARG A 298 2.50 -24.47 12.67
N VAL A 299 3.69 -24.67 13.25
CA VAL A 299 4.88 -25.13 12.52
C VAL A 299 4.64 -26.51 11.87
N GLU A 300 4.11 -27.48 12.62
CA GLU A 300 3.84 -28.83 12.09
C GLU A 300 2.85 -28.81 10.92
N ARG A 301 1.82 -27.95 11.01
CA ARG A 301 0.84 -27.79 9.92
C ARG A 301 1.44 -27.15 8.67
N ALA A 302 2.36 -26.19 8.83
CA ALA A 302 2.85 -25.37 7.73
C ALA A 302 4.14 -25.91 7.06
N ARG A 303 4.96 -26.69 7.79
CA ARG A 303 6.30 -27.10 7.33
C ARG A 303 6.33 -28.04 6.13
N GLY A 304 5.22 -28.71 5.83
CA GLY A 304 5.20 -29.80 4.85
C GLY A 304 6.28 -30.85 5.17
N ASN A 305 7.18 -31.09 4.22
CA ASN A 305 8.28 -32.06 4.39
C ASN A 305 9.54 -31.46 5.05
N ALA A 306 9.57 -30.15 5.33
CA ALA A 306 10.75 -29.53 5.95
C ALA A 306 10.93 -29.99 7.42
N PRO A 307 12.18 -30.10 7.92
CA PRO A 307 12.42 -30.34 9.34
C PRO A 307 11.85 -29.21 10.20
N ALA A 308 11.10 -29.55 11.25
CA ALA A 308 10.39 -28.59 12.10
C ALA A 308 11.28 -27.46 12.62
N ALA A 309 12.47 -27.78 13.14
CA ALA A 309 13.41 -26.79 13.66
C ALA A 309 13.96 -25.85 12.57
N ALA A 310 14.19 -26.34 11.36
CA ALA A 310 14.65 -25.53 10.25
C ALA A 310 13.55 -24.58 9.76
N TYR A 311 12.32 -25.09 9.65
CA TYR A 311 11.15 -24.29 9.28
C TYR A 311 10.85 -23.21 10.33
N ALA A 312 10.84 -23.58 11.61
CA ALA A 312 10.61 -22.67 12.73
C ALA A 312 11.64 -21.53 12.75
N ARG A 313 12.94 -21.82 12.55
CA ARG A 313 13.98 -20.78 12.48
C ARG A 313 13.78 -19.86 11.27
N LYS A 314 13.53 -20.42 10.09
CA LYS A 314 13.32 -19.63 8.86
C LYS A 314 12.12 -18.68 8.96
N HIS A 315 11.07 -19.12 9.64
CA HIS A 315 9.84 -18.35 9.82
C HIS A 315 9.69 -17.77 11.22
N HIS A 316 10.81 -17.52 11.92
CA HIS A 316 10.86 -16.83 13.22
C HIS A 316 9.74 -17.28 14.19
N ALA A 317 9.49 -18.59 14.27
CA ALA A 317 8.31 -19.11 14.93
C ALA A 317 8.37 -18.87 16.45
N ALA A 318 7.41 -18.13 16.99
CA ALA A 318 7.47 -17.62 18.36
C ALA A 318 6.08 -17.20 18.89
N THR A 319 5.98 -16.88 20.19
CA THR A 319 4.77 -16.21 20.71
C THR A 319 4.73 -14.74 20.30
N ALA A 320 3.58 -14.09 20.45
CA ALA A 320 3.43 -12.67 20.12
C ALA A 320 4.43 -11.78 20.89
N GLU A 321 4.67 -12.05 22.16
CA GLU A 321 5.61 -11.32 23.01
C GLU A 321 7.07 -11.52 22.57
N GLN A 322 7.42 -12.74 22.14
CA GLN A 322 8.75 -13.06 21.63
C GLN A 322 8.98 -12.42 20.27
N THR A 323 7.97 -12.40 19.40
CA THR A 323 8.02 -11.67 18.12
C THR A 323 8.16 -10.16 18.35
N ALA A 324 7.43 -9.59 19.31
CA ALA A 324 7.56 -8.19 19.71
C ALA A 324 8.97 -7.86 20.20
N ALA A 325 9.57 -8.74 21.03
CA ALA A 325 10.97 -8.57 21.47
C ALA A 325 11.95 -8.56 20.29
N ARG A 326 11.77 -9.45 19.31
CA ARG A 326 12.57 -9.44 18.08
C ARG A 326 12.35 -8.16 17.25
N TYR A 327 11.15 -7.59 17.24
CA TYR A 327 10.87 -6.36 16.50
C TYR A 327 11.59 -5.16 17.13
N ARG A 328 11.66 -5.09 18.47
CA ARG A 328 12.51 -4.11 19.16
C ARG A 328 13.99 -4.23 18.76
N GLU A 329 14.51 -5.43 18.55
CA GLU A 329 15.88 -5.64 18.06
C GLU A 329 16.06 -5.14 16.61
N LEU A 330 15.08 -5.39 15.72
CA LEU A 330 15.11 -4.86 14.35
C LEU A 330 15.06 -3.32 14.34
N PHE A 331 14.23 -2.74 15.19
CA PHE A 331 14.14 -1.29 15.38
C PHE A 331 15.45 -0.70 15.90
N ALA A 332 16.09 -1.32 16.90
CA ALA A 332 17.41 -0.92 17.38
C ALA A 332 18.51 -0.99 16.30
N ARG A 333 18.28 -1.78 15.23
CA ARG A 333 19.16 -1.88 14.07
C ARG A 333 18.83 -0.88 12.95
N GLY A 334 17.93 0.07 13.18
CA GLY A 334 17.58 1.12 12.23
C GLY A 334 16.52 0.75 11.21
N VAL A 335 15.84 -0.40 11.37
CA VAL A 335 14.57 -0.64 10.66
C VAL A 335 13.55 0.39 11.17
N ARG A 336 12.84 1.07 10.28
CA ARG A 336 11.77 2.01 10.66
C ARG A 336 10.39 1.35 10.67
N THR A 337 10.11 0.52 9.67
CA THR A 337 8.80 -0.11 9.50
C THR A 337 8.94 -1.60 9.28
N ILE A 338 8.18 -2.39 10.05
CA ILE A 338 8.06 -3.84 9.85
C ILE A 338 6.68 -4.12 9.27
N PHE A 339 6.65 -4.66 8.06
CA PHE A 339 5.47 -5.25 7.47
C PHE A 339 5.40 -6.71 7.90
N VAL A 340 4.38 -7.09 8.64
CA VAL A 340 4.22 -8.45 9.17
C VAL A 340 3.08 -9.17 8.47
N ALA A 341 3.35 -10.32 7.88
CA ALA A 341 2.30 -11.21 7.37
C ALA A 341 2.38 -12.57 8.05
N VAL A 342 1.38 -12.90 8.87
CA VAL A 342 1.25 -14.24 9.45
C VAL A 342 0.59 -15.19 8.45
N GLN A 343 1.10 -16.42 8.34
CA GLN A 343 0.68 -17.35 7.29
C GLN A 343 -0.72 -17.94 7.47
N ASP A 344 -1.29 -17.82 8.66
CA ASP A 344 -2.54 -18.44 9.06
C ASP A 344 -3.57 -17.44 9.57
N LEU A 345 -3.49 -16.18 9.10
CA LEU A 345 -4.54 -15.20 9.32
C LEU A 345 -5.86 -15.70 8.69
N ALA A 346 -6.82 -16.07 9.54
CA ALA A 346 -8.11 -16.59 9.10
C ALA A 346 -9.28 -15.70 9.55
N SER A 347 -9.13 -15.02 10.68
CA SER A 347 -10.19 -14.26 11.32
C SER A 347 -9.67 -12.92 11.89
N PRO A 348 -10.58 -11.97 12.17
CA PRO A 348 -10.24 -10.76 12.93
C PRO A 348 -9.65 -11.05 14.32
N ASP A 349 -10.03 -12.16 14.96
CA ASP A 349 -9.47 -12.55 16.27
C ASP A 349 -7.99 -12.95 16.16
N ASP A 350 -7.57 -13.52 15.03
CA ASP A 350 -6.15 -13.76 14.77
C ASP A 350 -5.38 -12.44 14.70
N VAL A 351 -5.98 -11.36 14.17
CA VAL A 351 -5.37 -10.01 14.18
C VAL A 351 -5.24 -9.49 15.60
N ARG A 352 -6.30 -9.58 16.41
CA ARG A 352 -6.28 -9.13 17.81
C ARG A 352 -5.23 -9.86 18.64
N ALA A 353 -5.02 -11.15 18.38
CA ALA A 353 -3.96 -11.93 19.03
C ALA A 353 -2.54 -11.41 18.73
N LEU A 354 -2.35 -10.59 17.69
CA LEU A 354 -1.08 -9.95 17.35
C LEU A 354 -0.88 -8.59 18.02
N ALA A 355 -1.80 -8.12 18.87
CA ALA A 355 -1.68 -6.82 19.55
C ALA A 355 -0.32 -6.58 20.24
N PRO A 356 0.33 -7.57 20.90
CA PRO A 356 1.67 -7.37 21.46
C PRO A 356 2.74 -6.98 20.42
N ILE A 357 2.54 -7.33 19.15
CA ILE A 357 3.47 -7.07 18.05
C ILE A 357 3.19 -5.70 17.40
N ALA A 358 1.95 -5.21 17.46
CA ALA A 358 1.51 -4.02 16.74
C ALA A 358 2.15 -2.71 17.29
N ALA A 359 2.38 -2.66 18.60
CA ALA A 359 3.09 -1.59 19.30
C ALA A 359 4.15 -2.19 20.24
N PRO A 360 5.26 -2.74 19.70
CA PRO A 360 6.17 -3.62 20.41
C PRO A 360 7.23 -2.91 21.25
#